data_AF-A0A2S8FSB9-F1
#
_entry.id   AF-A0A2S8FSB9-F1
#
_cell.length_a   1.000
_cell.length_b   1.000
_cell.length_c   1.000
_cell.angle_alpha   90.00
_cell.angle_beta   90.00
_cell.angle_gamma   90.00
#
_symmetry.space_group_name_H-M   'P 1'
#
loop_
_entity.id
_entity.type
_entity.pdbx_description
1 polymer ?
#
loop_
_entity_poly.entity_id
_entity_poly.type
_entity_poly.pdbx_seq_one_letter_code
_entity_poly.pdbx_strand_id
1 'polypeptide(L)'
;MGDLGILAFNKGDKFWGTEDFATGLGLMINGVQYALVYATSYLYNPMTGTYDLHLRFVFYDVFGLDDDDLDEYGAESGWNVFNSQVGITAWWQLQHQFNYAPLVTRAVVTRKYLNVPAI
;
A
#
# COMPACT_ATOMS: atom_id res chain seq x y z
N MET A 1 2.78 17.63 18.72
CA MET A 1 2.90 17.95 17.27
C MET A 1 2.27 16.79 16.54
N GLY A 2 1.09 17.03 15.95
CA GLY A 2 0.23 16.00 15.39
C GLY A 2 0.68 15.61 14.00
N ASP A 3 1.38 14.49 13.92
CA ASP A 3 1.67 13.78 12.68
C ASP A 3 0.48 12.87 12.40
N LEU A 4 -0.59 13.47 11.89
CA LEU A 4 -1.67 12.72 11.26
C LEU A 4 -1.40 12.83 9.77
N GLY A 5 -0.59 11.88 9.27
CA GLY A 5 -0.60 11.53 7.85
C GLY A 5 -2.06 11.47 7.40
N ILE A 6 -2.32 12.07 6.23
CA ILE A 6 -3.65 12.19 5.66
C ILE A 6 -4.34 10.82 5.78
N LEU A 7 -5.50 10.78 6.44
CA LEU A 7 -6.26 9.54 6.59
C LEU A 7 -6.65 9.09 5.17
N ALA A 8 -5.91 8.10 4.69
CA ALA A 8 -6.18 7.34 3.48
C ALA A 8 -7.47 6.55 3.66
N PHE A 9 -8.62 7.19 3.46
CA PHE A 9 -9.88 6.48 3.41
C PHE A 9 -10.03 5.97 2.00
N ASN A 10 -9.64 4.72 1.71
CA ASN A 10 -9.84 4.05 0.42
C ASN A 10 -11.32 4.14 -0.01
N LYS A 11 -11.65 5.27 -0.63
CA LYS A 11 -12.98 5.75 -1.00
C LYS A 11 -12.93 6.37 -2.39
N GLY A 12 -11.73 6.67 -2.89
CA GLY A 12 -11.48 7.03 -4.27
C GLY A 12 -11.86 5.92 -5.25
N ASP A 13 -12.43 6.32 -6.38
CA ASP A 13 -12.76 5.42 -7.49
C ASP A 13 -11.67 5.48 -8.56
N LYS A 14 -11.19 4.31 -9.01
CA LYS A 14 -10.13 4.18 -10.01
C LYS A 14 -10.55 4.73 -11.37
N PHE A 15 -11.80 4.53 -11.77
CA PHE A 15 -12.32 4.97 -13.07
C PHE A 15 -12.53 6.50 -13.11
N TRP A 16 -12.96 7.09 -11.99
CA TRP A 16 -13.23 8.52 -11.87
C TRP A 16 -12.07 9.34 -11.28
N GLY A 17 -11.00 8.68 -10.82
CA GLY A 17 -9.81 9.33 -10.25
C GLY A 17 -10.11 10.20 -9.02
N THR A 18 -11.04 9.79 -8.15
CA THR A 18 -11.56 10.64 -7.06
C THR A 18 -10.81 10.48 -5.74
N GLU A 19 -10.93 11.49 -4.87
CA GLU A 19 -10.47 11.52 -3.46
C GLU A 19 -9.01 11.09 -3.28
N ASP A 20 -8.74 9.83 -2.95
CA ASP A 20 -7.39 9.30 -2.69
C ASP A 20 -6.47 9.41 -3.91
N PHE A 21 -7.00 9.20 -5.13
CA PHE A 21 -6.23 9.35 -6.36
C PHE A 21 -5.82 10.81 -6.62
N ALA A 22 -6.71 11.77 -6.29
CA ALA A 22 -6.47 13.19 -6.48
C ALA A 22 -5.54 13.80 -5.43
N THR A 23 -5.44 13.19 -4.24
CA THR A 23 -4.53 13.62 -3.16
C THR A 23 -3.12 13.05 -3.29
N GLY A 24 -2.86 12.27 -4.34
CA GLY A 24 -1.59 11.56 -4.53
C GLY A 24 -1.44 10.38 -3.58
N LEU A 25 -2.50 9.96 -2.89
CA LEU A 25 -2.49 8.81 -1.99
C LEU A 25 -2.72 7.50 -2.77
N GLY A 26 -3.47 7.57 -3.87
CA GLY A 26 -3.51 6.52 -4.90
C GLY A 26 -2.16 6.34 -5.61
N LEU A 27 -1.31 7.37 -5.63
CA LEU A 27 0.10 7.19 -6.02
C LEU A 27 0.82 6.34 -4.97
N MET A 28 0.53 6.55 -3.67
CA MET A 28 1.24 6.08 -2.46
C MET A 28 1.11 4.59 -2.11
N ILE A 29 0.08 3.91 -2.63
CA ILE A 29 -0.18 2.48 -2.40
C ILE A 29 -0.65 1.86 -3.72
N ASN A 30 0.28 1.41 -4.56
CA ASN A 30 -0.06 0.73 -5.83
C ASN A 30 -0.35 -0.76 -5.56
N GLY A 31 0.51 -1.42 -4.77
CA GLY A 31 0.36 -2.84 -4.46
C GLY A 31 1.21 -3.32 -3.27
N VAL A 32 0.88 -4.49 -2.73
CA VAL A 32 1.74 -5.15 -1.73
C VAL A 32 2.67 -6.10 -2.48
N GLN A 33 3.96 -5.77 -2.53
CA GLN A 33 4.93 -6.62 -3.21
C GLN A 33 5.59 -7.62 -2.27
N TYR A 34 5.72 -7.26 -0.98
CA TYR A 34 6.22 -8.18 0.04
C TYR A 34 5.38 -8.12 1.32
N ALA A 35 5.12 -9.28 1.91
CA ALA A 35 4.46 -9.42 3.20
C ALA A 35 5.33 -10.26 4.13
N LEU A 36 5.68 -9.71 5.29
CA LEU A 36 6.36 -10.41 6.37
C LEU A 36 5.37 -10.65 7.51
N VAL A 37 5.28 -11.89 7.97
CA VAL A 37 4.41 -12.29 9.08
C VAL A 37 5.25 -12.73 10.26
N TYR A 38 5.05 -12.11 11.41
CA TYR A 38 5.74 -12.43 12.65
C TYR A 38 4.73 -12.92 13.69
N ALA A 39 4.97 -14.09 14.26
CA ALA A 39 4.30 -14.48 15.49
C ALA A 39 4.93 -13.72 16.66
N THR A 40 4.20 -12.75 17.22
CA THR A 40 4.68 -11.96 18.37
C THR A 40 4.40 -12.65 19.69
N SER A 41 3.37 -13.50 19.75
CA SER A 41 3.16 -14.48 20.80
C SER A 41 2.29 -15.62 20.31
N TYR A 42 2.47 -16.80 20.89
CA TYR A 42 1.57 -17.92 20.70
C TYR A 42 1.42 -18.70 22.00
N LEU A 43 0.22 -19.25 22.24
CA LEU A 43 -0.07 -20.10 23.39
C LEU A 43 -0.88 -21.31 22.92
N TYR A 44 -0.39 -22.52 23.21
CA TYR A 44 -1.12 -23.75 22.94
C TYR A 44 -1.98 -24.14 24.15
N ASN A 45 -3.24 -24.46 23.90
CA ASN A 45 -4.13 -25.07 24.87
C ASN A 45 -4.29 -26.58 24.55
N PRO A 46 -3.66 -27.47 25.34
CA PRO A 46 -3.73 -28.91 25.10
C PRO A 46 -5.10 -29.52 25.39
N MET A 47 -5.95 -28.86 26.18
CA MET A 47 -7.28 -29.36 26.51
C MET A 47 -8.25 -29.20 25.34
N THR A 48 -8.08 -28.15 24.55
CA THR A 48 -8.93 -27.84 23.39
C THR A 48 -8.25 -28.13 22.06
N GLY A 49 -6.95 -28.42 22.06
CA GLY A 49 -6.17 -28.61 20.84
C GLY A 49 -6.08 -27.35 19.99
N THR A 50 -5.99 -26.17 20.62
CA THR A 50 -6.03 -24.88 19.92
C THR A 50 -4.86 -23.97 20.28
N TYR A 51 -4.56 -23.03 19.40
CA TYR A 51 -3.61 -21.94 19.60
C TYR A 51 -4.30 -20.59 19.70
N ASP A 52 -3.83 -19.77 20.63
CA ASP A 52 -4.02 -18.32 20.61
C ASP A 52 -2.77 -17.69 19.99
N LEU A 53 -2.92 -16.99 18.88
CA LEU A 53 -1.84 -16.43 18.08
C LEU A 53 -1.95 -14.90 18.04
N HIS A 54 -0.85 -14.21 18.32
CA HIS A 54 -0.71 -12.79 18.01
C HIS A 54 0.25 -12.67 16.84
N LEU A 55 -0.25 -12.15 15.72
CA LEU A 55 0.51 -12.00 14.50
C LEU A 55 0.67 -10.53 14.16
N ARG A 56 1.89 -10.15 13.77
CA ARG A 56 2.23 -8.85 13.20
C ARG A 56 2.55 -9.04 11.73
N PHE A 57 1.74 -8.43 10.88
CA PHE A 57 1.92 -8.38 9.44
C PHE A 57 2.62 -7.07 9.10
N VAL A 58 3.69 -7.14 8.33
CA VAL A 58 4.42 -6.00 7.79
C VAL A 58 4.37 -6.11 6.28
N PHE A 59 3.64 -5.19 5.66
CA PHE A 59 3.51 -5.09 4.22
C PHE A 59 4.46 -4.02 3.71
N TYR A 60 5.18 -4.35 2.65
CA TYR A 60 6.01 -3.42 1.91
C TYR A 60 5.39 -3.22 0.53
N ASP A 61 5.16 -1.95 0.23
CA ASP A 61 4.96 -1.49 -1.13
C ASP A 61 6.33 -1.04 -1.68
N VAL A 62 6.65 -1.44 -2.90
CA VAL A 62 7.78 -0.87 -3.63
C VAL A 62 7.21 0.30 -4.40
N PHE A 63 7.54 1.48 -3.91
CA PHE A 63 7.03 2.72 -4.44
C PHE A 63 7.71 3.13 -5.75
N GLY A 64 7.68 2.28 -6.77
CA GLY A 64 8.21 2.51 -8.11
C GLY A 64 7.06 2.47 -9.11
N LEU A 65 6.97 3.48 -9.97
CA LEU A 65 6.15 3.41 -11.17
C LEU A 65 6.99 2.78 -12.27
N ASP A 66 6.58 1.67 -12.84
CA ASP A 66 7.22 1.18 -14.06
C ASP A 66 6.61 1.84 -15.31
N ASP A 67 7.10 1.44 -16.49
CA ASP A 67 6.61 1.96 -17.76
C ASP A 67 5.15 1.53 -18.01
N ASP A 68 4.73 0.37 -17.50
CA ASP A 68 3.34 -0.11 -17.62
C ASP A 68 2.39 0.74 -16.75
N ASP A 69 2.81 1.15 -15.55
CA ASP A 69 2.05 2.10 -14.72
C ASP A 69 1.91 3.47 -15.40
N LEU A 70 2.97 3.94 -16.06
CA LEU A 70 2.93 5.19 -16.81
C LEU A 70 1.96 5.09 -17.99
N ASP A 71 1.98 3.98 -18.73
CA ASP A 71 1.08 3.74 -19.86
C ASP A 71 -0.38 3.58 -19.42
N GLU A 72 -0.63 2.92 -18.30
CA GLU A 72 -1.99 2.71 -17.78
C GLU A 72 -2.59 3.99 -17.17
N TYR A 73 -1.76 4.83 -16.53
CA TYR A 73 -2.27 5.89 -15.66
C TYR A 73 -1.70 7.29 -15.86
N GLY A 74 -0.62 7.49 -16.62
CA GLY A 74 0.05 8.78 -16.75
C GLY A 74 0.13 9.33 -18.18
N ALA A 75 0.27 8.47 -19.18
CA ALA A 75 0.69 8.83 -20.54
C ALA A 75 -0.44 9.34 -21.47
N GLU A 76 -1.50 9.94 -20.95
CA GLU A 76 -2.60 10.45 -21.80
C GLU A 76 -2.39 11.94 -22.16
N SER A 77 -2.04 12.21 -23.43
CA SER A 77 -1.88 13.58 -23.95
C SER A 77 -3.19 14.17 -24.49
N GLY A 78 -4.27 14.07 -23.70
CA GLY A 78 -5.62 14.54 -24.05
C GLY A 78 -5.94 15.96 -23.58
N TRP A 79 -7.11 16.47 -23.96
CA TRP A 79 -7.61 17.78 -23.46
C TRP A 79 -8.19 17.69 -22.04
N ASN A 80 -8.43 16.48 -21.53
CA ASN A 80 -8.91 16.19 -20.17
C ASN A 80 -7.85 15.38 -19.42
N VAL A 81 -6.74 16.02 -19.07
CA VAL A 81 -5.75 15.38 -18.18
C VAL A 81 -6.20 15.60 -16.74
N PHE A 82 -6.43 14.51 -16.00
CA PHE A 82 -6.71 14.55 -14.57
C PHE A 82 -5.42 14.86 -13.78
N ASN A 83 -5.54 15.54 -12.64
CA ASN A 83 -4.39 15.86 -11.79
C ASN A 83 -3.58 14.63 -11.35
N SER A 84 -4.24 13.47 -11.24
CA SER A 84 -3.60 12.18 -10.97
C SER A 84 -2.62 11.77 -12.07
N GLN A 85 -2.99 11.90 -13.35
CA GLN A 85 -2.14 11.56 -14.49
C GLN A 85 -0.86 12.42 -14.54
N VAL A 86 -1.00 13.71 -14.21
CA VAL A 86 0.15 14.64 -14.09
C VAL A 86 1.07 14.21 -12.93
N GLY A 87 0.49 13.82 -11.79
CA GLY A 87 1.24 13.32 -10.64
C GLY A 87 2.01 12.04 -10.93
N ILE A 88 1.39 11.09 -11.65
CA ILE A 88 1.99 9.81 -12.06
C ILE A 88 3.17 10.06 -13.00
N THR A 89 2.97 10.85 -14.04
CA THR A 89 4.02 11.18 -15.00
C THR A 89 5.20 11.90 -14.32
N ALA A 90 4.93 12.87 -13.45
CA ALA A 90 5.98 13.59 -12.73
C ALA A 90 6.77 12.66 -11.79
N TRP A 91 6.11 11.74 -11.10
CA TRP A 91 6.77 10.79 -10.22
C TRP A 91 7.62 9.77 -10.99
N TRP A 92 7.10 9.24 -12.10
CA TRP A 92 7.87 8.36 -12.99
C TRP A 92 9.13 9.06 -13.50
N GLN A 93 9.03 10.32 -13.92
CA GLN A 93 10.19 11.12 -14.35
C GLN A 93 11.22 11.29 -13.25
N LEU A 94 10.79 11.58 -12.01
CA LEU A 94 11.69 11.69 -10.86
C LEU A 94 12.51 10.41 -10.66
N GLN A 95 11.88 9.25 -10.79
CA GLN A 95 12.52 7.95 -10.61
C GLN A 95 13.45 7.57 -11.77
N HIS A 96 12.95 7.67 -13.01
CA HIS A 96 13.62 7.12 -14.20
C HIS A 96 14.57 8.11 -14.87
N GLN A 97 14.30 9.42 -14.78
CA GLN A 97 15.11 10.46 -15.42
C GLN A 97 16.02 11.19 -14.43
N PHE A 98 15.55 11.38 -13.19
CA PHE A 98 16.30 12.12 -12.16
C PHE A 98 16.89 11.24 -11.06
N ASN A 99 16.73 9.90 -11.17
CA ASN A 99 17.31 8.91 -10.27
C ASN A 99 16.92 9.12 -8.78
N TYR A 100 15.73 9.66 -8.53
CA TYR A 100 15.17 9.72 -7.18
C TYR A 100 14.82 8.32 -6.73
N ALA A 101 15.35 7.92 -5.56
CA ALA A 101 15.08 6.62 -5.00
C ALA A 101 13.58 6.48 -4.65
N PRO A 102 12.93 5.36 -5.00
CA PRO A 102 11.57 5.07 -4.58
C PRO A 102 11.47 5.03 -3.05
N LEU A 103 10.42 5.61 -2.50
CA LEU A 103 10.16 5.62 -1.06
C LEU A 103 9.46 4.33 -0.64
N VAL A 104 10.17 3.37 -0.05
CA VAL A 104 9.52 2.13 0.42
C VAL A 104 8.48 2.44 1.51
N THR A 105 7.20 2.25 1.18
CA THR A 105 6.10 2.43 2.14
C THR A 105 5.89 1.14 2.93
N ARG A 106 5.81 1.27 4.25
CA ARG A 106 5.61 0.14 5.17
C ARG A 106 4.29 0.28 5.92
N ALA A 107 3.36 -0.64 5.66
CA ALA A 107 2.12 -0.76 6.43
C ALA A 107 2.24 -1.89 7.46
N VAL A 108 1.86 -1.65 8.71
CA VAL A 108 1.95 -2.63 9.80
C VAL A 108 0.57 -2.88 10.38
N VAL A 109 0.16 -4.15 10.40
CA VAL A 109 -1.12 -4.58 10.97
C VAL A 109 -0.87 -5.67 12.01
N THR A 110 -1.43 -5.51 13.20
CA THR A 110 -1.40 -6.54 14.24
C THR A 110 -2.79 -7.16 14.39
N ARG A 111 -2.85 -8.48 14.45
CA ARG A 111 -4.08 -9.25 14.65
C ARG A 111 -3.89 -10.30 15.72
N LYS A 112 -4.96 -10.50 16.48
CA LYS A 112 -5.09 -11.56 17.48
C LYS A 112 -6.06 -12.60 16.94
N TYR A 113 -5.62 -13.84 16.88
CA TYR A 113 -6.44 -15.00 16.53
C TYR A 113 -6.57 -15.86 17.77
N LEU A 114 -7.79 -16.23 18.11
CA LEU A 114 -8.12 -17.01 19.29
C LEU A 114 -8.66 -18.36 18.86
N ASN A 115 -8.31 -19.41 19.63
CA ASN A 115 -8.82 -20.76 19.44
C ASN A 115 -8.61 -21.33 18.03
N VAL A 116 -7.47 -21.03 17.39
CA VAL A 116 -7.11 -21.57 16.07
C VAL A 116 -6.79 -23.07 16.24
N PRO A 117 -7.40 -23.99 15.49
CA PRO A 117 -7.09 -25.42 15.59
C PRO A 117 -5.61 -25.71 15.34
N ALA A 118 -5.01 -26.56 16.18
CA ALA A 118 -3.72 -27.17 15.90
C ALA A 118 -3.91 -28.25 14.84
N ILE A 119 -3.40 -28.02 13.62
CA ILE A 119 -3.46 -28.97 12.49
C ILE A 119 -2.22 -29.86 12.52
#